data_AF-A0A6L8A6Y6-F1
#
_entry.id   AF-A0A6L8A6Y6-F1
#
_cell.length_a   1.000
_cell.length_b   1.000
_cell.length_c   1.000
_cell.angle_alpha   90.00
_cell.angle_beta   90.00
_cell.angle_gamma   90.00
#
_symmetry.space_group_name_H-M   'P 1'
#
loop_
_entity.id
_entity.type
_entity.pdbx_description
1 polymer ?
#
loop_
_entity_poly.entity_id
_entity_poly.type
_entity_poly.pdbx_seq_one_letter_code
_entity_poly.pdbx_strand_id
1 'polypeptide(L)' 'MTSKLHVVCNTQGRPVRLHLSQGQCSDFTGADPLLRDLPDATTLMGDKG' A
#
# COMPACT_ATOMS: atom_id res chain seq x y z
N MET A 1 -10.19 18.93 2.48
CA MET A 1 -9.71 17.91 1.53
C MET A 1 -8.67 17.08 2.24
N THR A 2 -8.83 15.75 2.30
CA THR A 2 -7.89 14.82 2.96
C THR A 2 -7.30 13.85 1.95
N SER A 3 -6.15 13.29 2.29
CA SER A 3 -5.43 12.28 1.50
C SER A 3 -5.00 11.11 2.39
N LYS A 4 -4.80 9.95 1.79
CA LYS A 4 -4.23 8.77 2.43
C LYS A 4 -2.90 8.42 1.78
N LEU A 5 -1.96 7.91 2.56
CA LEU A 5 -0.65 7.46 2.11
C LEU A 5 -0.55 5.94 2.33
N HIS A 6 -0.43 5.20 1.23
CA HIS A 6 -0.20 3.76 1.21
C HIS A 6 1.28 3.50 0.98
N VAL A 7 1.85 2.54 1.70
CA VAL A 7 3.31 2.30 1.69
C VAL A 7 3.60 0.81 1.66
N VAL A 8 4.53 0.42 0.79
CA VAL A 8 5.20 -0.89 0.86
C VAL A 8 6.53 -0.70 1.55
N CYS A 9 6.81 -1.51 2.58
CA CYS A 9 8.08 -1.51 3.28
C CYS A 9 8.87 -2.79 3.03
N ASN A 10 10.20 -2.70 3.10
CA ASN A 10 11.05 -3.89 3.15
C ASN A 10 11.04 -4.54 4.54
N THR A 11 11.79 -5.64 4.70
CA THR A 11 11.89 -6.39 5.96
C THR A 11 12.45 -5.60 7.14
N GLN A 12 13.07 -4.44 6.89
CA GLN A 12 13.57 -3.53 7.94
C GLN A 12 12.59 -2.38 8.24
N GLY A 13 11.36 -2.43 7.69
CA GLY A 13 10.36 -1.38 7.84
C GLY A 13 10.66 -0.12 7.02
N ARG A 14 11.63 -0.15 6.10
CA ARG A 14 11.95 1.03 5.27
C ARG A 14 10.99 1.11 4.08
N PRO A 15 10.36 2.27 3.82
CA PRO A 15 9.47 2.44 2.67
C PRO A 15 10.24 2.24 1.37
N VAL A 16 9.74 1.36 0.50
CA VAL A 16 10.28 1.10 -0.84
C VAL A 16 9.36 1.61 -1.95
N ARG A 17 8.06 1.79 -1.67
CA ARG A 17 7.10 2.43 -2.57
C ARG A 17 6.04 3.17 -1.78
N LEU A 18 5.55 4.27 -2.35
CA LEU A 18 4.52 5.11 -1.77
C LEU A 18 3.44 5.41 -2.82
N HIS A 19 2.18 5.40 -2.40
CA HIS A 19 1.05 5.78 -3.24
C HIS A 19 0.09 6.68 -2.46
N LEU A 20 -0.36 7.76 -3.10
CA LEU A 20 -1.20 8.77 -2.48
C LEU A 20 -2.59 8.71 -3.11
N SER A 21 -3.61 8.47 -2.29
CA SER A 21 -5.00 8.40 -2.72
C SER A 21 -5.83 9.52 -2.08
N GLN A 22 -7.02 9.76 -2.62
CA GLN A 22 -7.99 10.62 -1.95
C GLN A 22 -8.33 10.05 -0.57
N GLY A 23 -8.55 10.93 0.42
CA GLY A 23 -8.80 10.51 1.80
C GLY A 23 -10.11 9.77 1.99
N GLN A 24 -11.07 9.94 1.09
CA GLN A 24 -12.32 9.20 1.05
C GLN A 24 -12.20 7.85 0.31
N CYS A 25 -11.05 7.56 -0.31
CA CYS A 25 -10.82 6.28 -0.96
C CYS A 25 -10.71 5.18 0.12
N SER A 26 -11.32 4.02 -0.14
CA SER A 26 -11.11 2.82 0.65
C SER A 26 -9.66 2.37 0.56
N ASP A 27 -9.12 1.77 1.62
CA ASP A 27 -7.74 1.30 1.63
C ASP A 27 -7.53 0.14 0.65
N PHE A 28 -8.56 -0.68 0.43
CA PHE A 28 -8.53 -1.72 -0.60
C PHE A 28 -8.33 -1.14 -2.01
N THR A 29 -9.12 -0.14 -2.38
CA THR A 29 -9.01 0.52 -3.70
C THR A 29 -7.76 1.39 -3.78
N GLY A 30 -7.37 2.04 -2.69
CA GLY A 30 -6.19 2.91 -2.63
C GLY A 30 -4.87 2.15 -2.68
N ALA A 31 -4.82 0.91 -2.18
CA ALA A 31 -3.61 0.08 -2.19
C ALA A 31 -3.43 -0.74 -3.47
N ASP A 32 -4.48 -0.94 -4.27
CA ASP A 32 -4.46 -1.73 -5.51
C ASP A 32 -3.28 -1.37 -6.47
N PRO A 33 -2.94 -0.08 -6.70
CA PRO A 33 -1.77 0.26 -7.52
C PRO A 33 -0.46 -0.29 -6.97
N LEU A 34 -0.29 -0.34 -5.65
CA LEU A 34 0.92 -0.89 -5.03
C LEU A 34 0.98 -2.41 -5.19
N LEU A 35 -0.16 -3.10 -5.08
CA LEU A 35 -0.23 -4.56 -5.19
C LEU A 35 0.12 -5.06 -6.59
N ARG A 36 -0.34 -4.37 -7.63
CA ARG A 36 -0.07 -4.73 -9.04
C ARG A 36 1.40 -4.67 -9.41
N ASP A 37 2.17 -3.83 -8.72
CA ASP A 37 3.59 -3.64 -9.04
C ASP A 37 4.53 -4.50 -8.18
N LEU A 38 3.97 -5.33 -7.28
CA LEU A 38 4.74 -6.29 -6.49
C LEU A 38 5.09 -7.52 -7.33
N PRO A 39 6.28 -8.11 -7.13
CA PRO A 39 6.59 -9.40 -7.72
C PRO A 39 5.64 -10.47 -7.16
N ASP A 40 5.41 -11.52 -7.95
CA ASP A 40 4.66 -12.68 -7.49
C ASP A 40 5.23 -13.19 -6.17
N ALA A 41 4.38 -13.27 -5.16
CA ALA A 41 4.74 -13.70 -3.82
C ALA A 41 3.78 -14.78 -3.35
N THR A 42 4.31 -15.83 -2.73
CA THR A 42 3.49 -16.90 -2.12
C THR A 42 2.69 -16.40 -0.92
N THR A 43 3.10 -15.28 -0.32
CA THR A 43 2.45 -14.70 0.86
C THR A 43 2.64 -13.20 0.86
N LEU A 44 1.53 -12.48 1.04
CA LEU A 44 1.51 -11.03 1.26
C LEU A 44 1.00 -10.76 2.68
N MET A 45 1.80 -10.07 3.49
CA MET A 45 1.35 -9.57 4.79
C MET A 45 0.83 -8.15 4.64
N GLY A 46 -0.47 -7.98 4.82
CA GLY A 46 -1.12 -6.68 4.94
C GLY A 46 -1.35 -6.32 6.40
N ASP A 47 -1.38 -5.01 6.68
CA ASP A 47 -1.87 -4.53 7.96
C ASP A 47 -3.39 -4.70 8.04
N LYS A 48 -3.89 -5.02 9.23
CA LYS A 48 -5.33 -5.08 9.50
C LYS A 48 -5.73 -3.78 10.20
N GLY A 49 -5.98 -2.75 9.38
CA GLY A 49 -6.58 -1.46 9.77
C GLY A 49 -8.07 -1.43 9.55
#